data_AF-A0A7C3N7B6-F1
#
_entry.id   AF-A0A7C3N7B6-F1
#
_cell.length_a   1.000
_cell.length_b   1.000
_cell.length_c   1.000
_cell.angle_alpha   90.00
_cell.angle_beta   90.00
_cell.angle_gamma   90.00
#
_symmetry.space_group_name_H-M   'P 1'
#
loop_
_entity.id
_entity.type
_entity.pdbx_description
1 polymer ?
#
loop_
_entity_poly.entity_id
_entity_poly.type
_entity_poly.pdbx_seq_one_letter_code
_entity_poly.pdbx_strand_id
1 'polypeptide(L)'
;MKAITYTVVLERNESGGYTVTVPALKGCVTQGDTIAQALDRAKEAIECHLEALVSLGKRIPTDPKVLRLDLTHADEVMVFKIAVQPEIAATRVRAKVG
;
A
#
# COMPACT_ATOMS: atom_id res chain seq x y z
N MET A 1 7.77 -14.92 8.67
CA MET A 1 8.38 -13.68 8.12
C MET A 1 7.98 -12.50 8.99
N LYS A 2 8.75 -11.40 8.97
CA LYS A 2 8.44 -10.21 9.78
C LYS A 2 7.33 -9.41 9.10
N ALA A 3 6.26 -9.08 9.83
CA ALA A 3 5.22 -8.19 9.33
C ALA A 3 5.77 -6.79 9.04
N ILE A 4 5.33 -6.19 7.95
CA ILE A 4 5.63 -4.81 7.57
C ILE A 4 4.35 -4.00 7.77
N THR A 5 4.47 -2.79 8.30
CA THR A 5 3.31 -1.93 8.53
C THR A 5 3.39 -0.69 7.65
N TYR A 6 2.29 -0.38 6.96
CA TYR A 6 2.13 0.84 6.19
C TYR A 6 0.93 1.64 6.68
N THR A 7 1.02 2.95 6.52
CA THR A 7 -0.13 3.82 6.67
C THR A 7 -0.92 3.83 5.37
N VAL A 8 -2.23 3.63 5.47
CA VAL A 8 -3.16 3.81 4.36
C VAL A 8 -4.10 4.97 4.66
N VAL A 9 -4.49 5.68 3.61
CA VAL A 9 -5.43 6.79 3.66
C VAL A 9 -6.64 6.39 2.83
N LEU A 10 -7.79 6.32 3.47
CA LEU A 10 -9.08 6.08 2.84
C LEU A 10 -9.76 7.44 2.68
N GLU A 11 -10.18 7.76 1.48
CA GLU A 11 -10.97 8.95 1.15
C GLU A 11 -12.32 8.49 0.60
N ARG A 12 -13.40 9.04 1.13
CA ARG A 12 -14.75 8.73 0.65
C ARG A 12 -14.96 9.32 -0.74
N ASN A 13 -15.43 8.48 -1.67
CA ASN A 13 -15.76 8.95 -3.02
C ASN A 13 -17.15 9.62 -3.03
N GLU A 14 -17.35 10.59 -3.92
CA GLU A 14 -18.63 11.28 -4.11
C GLU A 14 -19.79 10.31 -4.41
N SER A 15 -19.54 9.28 -5.22
CA SER A 15 -20.51 8.24 -5.57
C SER A 15 -20.72 7.17 -4.48
N GLY A 16 -20.06 7.32 -3.32
CA GLY A 16 -19.97 6.30 -2.27
C GLY A 16 -18.78 5.36 -2.42
N GLY A 17 -18.52 4.57 -1.37
CA GLY A 17 -17.29 3.79 -1.25
C GLY A 17 -16.07 4.63 -0.88
N TYR A 18 -14.89 4.00 -0.95
CA TYR A 18 -13.63 4.57 -0.49
C TYR A 18 -12.52 4.28 -1.49
N THR A 19 -11.75 5.31 -1.85
CA THR A 19 -10.46 5.17 -2.50
C THR A 19 -9.39 5.04 -1.43
N VAL A 20 -8.50 4.06 -1.57
CA VAL A 20 -7.38 3.84 -0.64
C VAL A 20 -6.08 4.17 -1.34
N THR A 21 -5.24 4.96 -0.69
CA THR A 21 -3.86 5.21 -1.11
C THR A 21 -2.87 4.80 -0.02
N VAL A 22 -1.65 4.44 -0.43
CA VAL A 22 -0.55 4.11 0.48
C VAL A 22 0.59 5.09 0.23
N PRO A 23 0.71 6.19 1.00
CA PRO A 23 1.67 7.26 0.69
C PRO A 23 3.13 6.81 0.55
N ALA A 24 3.53 5.78 1.29
CA ALA A 24 4.88 5.20 1.21
C ALA A 24 5.12 4.39 -0.08
N LEU A 25 4.07 3.88 -0.71
CA LEU A 25 4.10 3.03 -1.91
C LEU A 25 3.45 3.79 -3.07
N LYS A 26 4.22 4.68 -3.70
CA LYS A 26 3.72 5.52 -4.80
C LYS A 26 3.07 4.68 -5.90
N GLY A 27 1.83 5.02 -6.24
CA GLY A 27 1.04 4.31 -7.24
C GLY A 27 0.28 3.08 -6.72
N CYS A 28 0.41 2.74 -5.43
CA CYS A 28 -0.46 1.75 -4.79
C CYS A 28 -1.79 2.43 -4.42
N VAL A 29 -2.78 2.25 -5.30
CA VAL A 29 -4.14 2.76 -5.16
C VAL A 29 -5.11 1.61 -5.36
N THR A 30 -6.15 1.55 -4.53
CA THR A 30 -7.23 0.57 -4.65
C THR A 30 -8.53 1.20 -4.14
N GLN A 31 -9.63 0.44 -4.13
CA GLN A 31 -10.92 0.94 -3.67
C GLN A 31 -11.78 -0.17 -3.07
N GLY A 32 -12.80 0.22 -2.33
CA GLY A 32 -13.86 -0.67 -1.85
C GLY A 32 -15.12 0.09 -1.49
N ASP A 33 -16.28 -0.57 -1.63
CA ASP A 33 -17.61 0.00 -1.36
C ASP A 33 -17.84 0.21 0.14
N THR A 34 -17.12 -0.54 0.98
CA THR A 34 -17.14 -0.44 2.43
C THR A 34 -15.73 -0.26 2.99
N ILE A 35 -15.62 0.27 4.20
CA ILE A 35 -14.33 0.40 4.90
C ILE A 35 -13.62 -0.97 5.00
N ALA A 36 -14.36 -2.02 5.39
CA ALA A 36 -13.81 -3.36 5.53
C ALA A 36 -13.24 -3.88 4.21
N GLN A 37 -14.02 -3.78 3.13
CA GLN A 37 -13.56 -4.18 1.79
C GLN A 37 -12.36 -3.34 1.34
N ALA A 38 -12.38 -2.02 1.58
CA ALA A 38 -11.30 -1.13 1.21
C ALA A 38 -9.98 -1.48 1.93
N LEU A 39 -10.05 -1.83 3.22
CA LEU A 39 -8.90 -2.29 4.01
C LEU A 39 -8.37 -3.66 3.53
N ASP A 40 -9.26 -4.61 3.23
CA ASP A 40 -8.87 -5.92 2.69
C ASP A 40 -8.16 -5.76 1.34
N ARG A 41 -8.72 -4.94 0.44
CA ARG A 41 -8.11 -4.64 -0.85
C ARG A 41 -6.79 -3.89 -0.70
N ALA A 42 -6.67 -3.01 0.28
CA ALA A 42 -5.42 -2.32 0.58
C ALA A 42 -4.32 -3.31 0.99
N LYS A 43 -4.66 -4.30 1.82
CA LYS A 43 -3.72 -5.36 2.21
C LYS A 43 -3.21 -6.13 1.00
N GLU A 44 -4.12 -6.63 0.15
CA GLU A 44 -3.77 -7.35 -1.09
C GLU A 44 -2.90 -6.49 -2.02
N ALA A 45 -3.28 -5.22 -2.23
CA ALA A 45 -2.57 -4.30 -3.11
C ALA A 45 -1.16 -3.97 -2.59
N ILE A 46 -1.00 -3.79 -1.27
CA ILE A 46 0.31 -3.59 -0.64
C ILE A 46 1.19 -4.83 -0.86
N GLU A 47 0.70 -6.02 -0.55
CA GLU A 47 1.47 -7.27 -0.66
C GLU A 47 1.96 -7.49 -2.10
N CYS A 48 1.05 -7.39 -3.07
CA CYS A 48 1.38 -7.48 -4.50
C CYS A 48 2.39 -6.40 -4.94
N HIS A 49 2.25 -5.15 -4.47
CA HIS A 49 3.19 -4.07 -4.80
C HIS A 49 4.60 -4.35 -4.26
N LEU A 50 4.71 -4.89 -3.04
CA LEU A 50 5.99 -5.24 -2.43
C LEU A 50 6.68 -6.39 -3.17
N GLU A 51 5.92 -7.41 -3.54
CA GLU A 51 6.42 -8.55 -4.33
C GLU A 51 6.92 -8.10 -5.71
N ALA A 52 6.20 -7.18 -6.37
CA ALA A 52 6.63 -6.58 -7.62
C ALA A 52 7.93 -5.77 -7.45
N LEU A 53 8.06 -4.97 -6.40
CA LEU A 53 9.29 -4.23 -6.10
C LEU A 53 10.48 -5.18 -5.93
N VAL A 54 10.31 -6.28 -5.19
CA VAL A 54 11.38 -7.26 -4.99
C VAL A 54 11.74 -7.97 -6.29
N SER A 55 10.75 -8.36 -7.10
CA SER A 55 10.97 -9.00 -8.40
C SER A 55 11.74 -8.08 -9.38
N LEU A 56 11.57 -6.77 -9.23
CA LEU A 56 12.32 -5.75 -9.98
C LEU A 56 13.68 -5.39 -9.35
N GLY A 57 14.10 -6.06 -8.27
CA GLY A 57 15.34 -5.76 -7.55
C GLY A 57 15.34 -4.40 -6.82
N LYS A 58 14.15 -3.82 -6.60
CA LYS A 58 13.99 -2.54 -5.88
C LYS A 58 13.91 -2.78 -4.38
N ARG A 59 14.26 -1.74 -3.62
CA ARG A 59 14.14 -1.76 -2.15
C ARG A 59 12.70 -1.54 -1.75
N ILE A 60 12.30 -2.19 -0.66
CA ILE A 60 11.02 -1.95 0.03
C ILE A 60 11.07 -0.58 0.71
N PRO A 61 10.17 0.37 0.38
CA PRO A 61 10.08 1.68 1.04
C PRO A 61 9.67 1.53 2.50
N THR A 62 10.17 2.40 3.38
CA THR A 62 9.70 2.45 4.77
C THR A 62 8.53 3.40 4.90
N ASP A 63 7.61 3.08 5.81
CA ASP A 63 6.48 3.95 6.11
C ASP A 63 6.96 5.22 6.86
N PRO A 64 6.60 6.43 6.40
CA PRO A 64 7.05 7.66 7.03
C PRO A 64 6.43 7.84 8.42
N LYS A 65 7.17 8.51 9.32
CA LYS A 65 6.66 8.84 10.67
C LYS A 65 5.63 9.97 10.67
N VAL A 66 5.70 10.85 9.68
CA VAL A 66 4.84 12.03 9.54
C VAL A 66 4.28 12.03 8.12
N LEU A 67 2.96 12.14 8.01
CA LEU A 67 2.27 12.34 6.74
C LEU A 67 1.80 13.80 6.67
N ARG A 68 1.91 14.38 5.47
CA ARG A 68 1.26 15.63 5.12
C ARG A 68 0.20 15.27 4.09
N LEU A 69 -1.06 15.45 4.46
CA LEU A 69 -2.20 15.19 3.60
C LEU A 69 -2.83 16.53 3.24
N ASP A 70 -3.12 16.71 1.97
CA ASP A 70 -3.97 17.80 1.51
C ASP A 70 -5.42 17.29 1.54
N LEU A 71 -6.23 17.89 2.40
CA LEU A 71 -7.62 17.48 2.65
C LEU A 71 -8.61 18.56 2.23
N THR A 72 -8.18 19.54 1.44
CA THR A 72 -8.98 20.74 1.11
C THR A 72 -10.31 20.40 0.46
N HIS A 73 -10.39 19.27 -0.25
CA HIS A 73 -11.58 18.83 -1.00
C HIS A 73 -12.15 17.50 -0.51
N ALA A 74 -11.67 16.98 0.61
CA ALA A 74 -12.08 15.67 1.10
C ALA A 74 -13.21 15.82 2.14
N ASP A 75 -14.35 15.20 1.88
CA ASP A 75 -15.48 15.20 2.82
C ASP A 75 -15.23 14.31 4.03
N GLU A 76 -14.64 13.13 3.81
CA GLU A 76 -14.34 12.15 4.84
C GLU A 76 -13.03 11.42 4.54
N VAL A 77 -12.14 11.42 5.52
CA VAL A 77 -10.84 10.73 5.43
C VAL A 77 -10.57 9.93 6.68
N MET A 78 -10.11 8.70 6.49
CA MET A 78 -9.68 7.81 7.56
C MET A 78 -8.25 7.35 7.33
N VAL A 79 -7.47 7.28 8.41
CA VAL A 79 -6.07 6.88 8.36
C VAL A 79 -5.85 5.65 9.22
N PHE A 80 -5.34 4.58 8.61
CA PHE A 80 -5.11 3.31 9.29
C PHE A 80 -3.66 2.84 9.14
N LYS A 81 -3.17 2.13 10.15
CA LYS A 81 -1.93 1.34 10.05
C LYS A 81 -2.32 -0.10 9.74
N ILE A 82 -1.86 -0.62 8.61
CA ILE A 82 -2.12 -2.01 8.19
C ILE A 82 -0.82 -2.79 8.23
N ALA A 83 -0.84 -3.94 8.90
CA ALA A 83 0.25 -4.90 8.88
C ALA A 83 0.03 -5.93 7.75
N VAL A 84 1.07 -6.17 6.96
CA VAL A 84 1.07 -7.07 5.80
C VAL A 84 2.16 -8.13 5.90
N GLN A 85 1.98 -9.23 5.19
CA GLN A 85 2.93 -10.35 5.14
C GLN A 85 3.13 -10.79 3.68
N PRO A 86 3.91 -10.03 2.88
CA PRO A 86 4.11 -10.35 1.45
C PRO A 86 4.88 -11.66 1.28
N GLU A 87 4.55 -12.43 0.25
CA GLU A 87 5.22 -13.69 -0.10
C GLU A 87 6.47 -13.41 -0.96
N ILE A 88 7.49 -12.85 -0.31
CA ILE A 88 8.75 -12.51 -0.98
C ILE A 88 9.59 -13.78 -1.17
N ALA A 89 9.47 -14.42 -2.33
CA ALA A 89 10.39 -15.47 -2.74
C ALA A 89 11.82 -14.89 -2.84
N ALA A 90 12.80 -15.59 -2.26
CA ALA A 90 14.20 -15.18 -2.30
C ALA A 90 14.79 -15.34 -3.71
N THR A 91 14.44 -14.45 -4.63
CA THR A 91 14.92 -14.51 -6.02
C THR A 91 16.34 -13.95 -6.08
N ARG A 92 17.33 -14.81 -5.82
CA ARG A 92 18.70 -14.62 -6.29
C ARG A 92 18.70 -14.71 -7.81
N VAL A 93 18.47 -13.59 -8.50
CA VAL A 93 18.82 -13.49 -9.92
C VAL A 93 20.35 -13.54 -10.00
N ARG A 94 20.88 -14.70 -10.42
CA ARG A 94 22.28 -14.84 -10.79
C ARG A 94 22.56 -13.76 -11.83
N ALA A 95 23.45 -12.82 -11.51
CA ALA A 95 24.08 -11.98 -12.51
C ALA A 95 24.71 -12.91 -13.54
N LYS A 96 24.18 -12.91 -14.78
CA LYS A 96 24.95 -13.38 -15.93
C LYS A 96 26.12 -12.40 -16.07
N VAL A 97 27.26 -12.80 -15.53
CA VAL A 97 28.56 -12.23 -15.85
C VAL A 97 28.78 -12.53 -17.33
N GLY A 98 28.94 -11.47 -18.12
CA GLY A 98 29.37 -11.55 -19.52
C GLY A 98 30.87 -11.83 -19.61
#